data_AF-A0A975EL85-F1
#
_entry.id   AF-A0A975EL85-F1
#
_cell.length_a   1.000
_cell.length_b   1.000
_cell.length_c   1.000
_cell.angle_alpha   90.00
_cell.angle_beta   90.00
_cell.angle_gamma   90.00
#
_symmetry.space_group_name_H-M   'P 1'
#
loop_
_entity.id
_entity.type
_entity.pdbx_description
1 polymer ?
#
loop_
_entity_poly.entity_id
_entity_poly.type
_entity_poly.pdbx_seq_one_letter_code
_entity_poly.pdbx_strand_id
1 'polypeptide(L)'
;MIRIPTALLLSLSLGVFAKEAPLPAELSAYRLTPVPEASVALEKGDRLAICGDSITEQRMYSVLIETYLAACLPELGITCRQYGWSGEQAGGFLARMDNDVLRFKPTIATSCYGMNDFRYVPFDKAIAAEYERNQTRIAEKFKAAGTRYVIGSSGIIDSVPNWVKTATGTKQELNLSLSEFRNIALKVARNRGAGFADVYRPMLVADFHAKQHYGETFQVSGKDGVHPGWAGHAIMAYAFLRSLGVDGDLGTITYDDATGMASSTGGHEILSASDGRIGVRSHRLAFAPGPGAADSDASLRAGMALVPFDAQLNRFLLKITNPAAESYEVKWGGETKHYTAAQLRAGINLAAEFHENPFVAPFRKIQAAVTAKQGFETKQIKGLVHGKQGKADMEGTFERSERERAGFVEKLAAAIGPVEHGLSISRAGNR
;
A
#
# COMPACT_ATOMS: atom_id res chain seq x y z
N MET A 1 28.88 -2.20 -28.03
CA MET A 1 28.03 -3.36 -27.70
C MET A 1 27.90 -3.44 -26.19
N ILE A 2 26.85 -2.86 -25.63
CA ILE A 2 26.55 -2.92 -24.20
C ILE A 2 25.26 -3.73 -24.11
N ARG A 3 25.38 -4.98 -23.65
CA ARG A 3 24.24 -5.86 -23.41
C ARG A 3 23.57 -5.42 -22.11
N ILE A 4 22.42 -4.78 -22.23
CA ILE A 4 21.47 -4.63 -21.12
C ILE A 4 20.89 -6.02 -20.87
N PRO A 5 20.97 -6.59 -19.66
CA PRO A 5 20.40 -7.89 -19.41
C PRO A 5 18.88 -7.74 -19.42
N THR A 6 18.24 -8.34 -20.41
CA THR A 6 16.81 -8.60 -20.42
C THR A 6 16.50 -9.53 -19.25
N ALA A 7 16.08 -8.96 -18.12
CA ALA A 7 15.48 -9.73 -17.05
C ALA A 7 14.23 -10.40 -17.63
N LEU A 8 14.30 -11.71 -17.79
CA LEU A 8 13.20 -12.55 -18.22
C LEU A 8 12.13 -12.53 -17.12
N LEU A 9 11.24 -11.53 -17.17
CA LEU A 9 10.00 -11.53 -16.41
C LEU A 9 9.13 -12.67 -16.96
N LEU A 10 9.23 -13.84 -16.32
CA LEU A 10 8.30 -14.93 -16.54
C LEU A 10 6.93 -14.45 -16.08
N SER A 11 6.10 -14.02 -17.02
CA SER A 11 4.67 -13.79 -16.82
C SER A 11 3.96 -15.13 -16.68
N LEU A 12 4.00 -15.71 -15.47
CA LEU A 12 3.05 -16.75 -15.10
C LEU A 12 1.66 -16.11 -14.96
N SER A 13 0.89 -16.22 -16.04
CA SER A 13 -0.56 -16.11 -16.02
C SER A 13 -1.14 -17.33 -15.31
N LEU A 14 -1.28 -17.24 -13.98
CA LEU A 14 -2.12 -18.14 -13.20
C LEU A 14 -3.02 -17.31 -12.30
N GLY A 15 -4.27 -17.18 -12.73
CA GLY A 15 -5.39 -16.83 -11.85
C GLY A 15 -5.67 -18.00 -10.91
N VAL A 16 -4.83 -18.13 -9.88
CA VAL A 16 -5.06 -18.90 -8.65
C VAL A 16 -4.23 -18.15 -7.61
N PHE A 17 -4.83 -17.69 -6.51
CA PHE A 17 -4.11 -17.04 -5.42
C PHE A 17 -2.93 -17.93 -5.00
N ALA A 18 -1.71 -17.53 -5.39
CA ALA A 18 -0.54 -18.37 -5.20
C ALA A 18 -0.28 -18.54 -3.70
N LYS A 19 -0.27 -19.78 -3.24
CA LYS A 19 0.24 -20.18 -1.91
C LYS A 19 1.57 -19.45 -1.67
N GLU A 20 1.73 -18.84 -0.48
CA GLU A 20 2.96 -18.10 -0.14
C GLU A 20 4.20 -18.95 -0.46
N ALA A 21 5.10 -18.40 -1.28
CA ALA A 21 6.37 -19.05 -1.61
C ALA A 21 7.19 -19.28 -0.33
N PRO A 22 7.94 -20.38 -0.22
CA PRO A 22 8.82 -20.62 0.93
C PRO A 22 9.83 -19.47 1.08
N LEU A 23 10.25 -19.20 2.33
CA LEU A 23 11.32 -18.24 2.57
C LEU A 23 12.64 -18.75 1.96
N PRO A 24 13.52 -17.85 1.48
CA PRO A 24 14.91 -18.18 1.16
C PRO A 24 15.59 -19.00 2.28
N ALA A 25 16.52 -19.89 1.92
CA ALA A 25 17.16 -20.80 2.87
C ALA A 25 17.94 -20.03 3.96
N GLU A 26 18.51 -18.88 3.60
CA GLU A 26 19.22 -17.94 4.47
C GLU A 26 18.30 -17.32 5.52
N LEU A 27 16.99 -17.25 5.23
CA LEU A 27 15.96 -16.79 6.14
C LEU A 27 15.28 -17.95 6.88
N SER A 28 15.84 -19.16 6.83
CA SER A 28 15.23 -20.33 7.49
C SER A 28 15.01 -20.11 8.97
N ALA A 29 15.89 -19.40 9.70
CA ALA A 29 15.72 -19.12 11.12
C ALA A 29 14.38 -18.44 11.49
N TYR A 30 13.76 -17.71 10.56
CA TYR A 30 12.49 -17.02 10.77
C TYR A 30 11.30 -17.98 10.60
N ARG A 31 10.69 -18.41 11.72
CA ARG A 31 9.56 -19.35 11.72
C ARG A 31 8.23 -18.60 11.66
N LEU A 32 7.78 -18.28 10.45
CA LEU A 32 6.53 -17.54 10.25
C LEU A 32 5.33 -18.49 10.17
N THR A 33 4.34 -18.30 11.03
CA THR A 33 3.06 -19.02 10.94
C THR A 33 2.32 -18.59 9.67
N PRO A 34 1.92 -19.51 8.77
CA PRO A 34 1.24 -19.15 7.52
C PRO A 34 0.00 -18.30 7.76
N VAL A 35 -0.20 -17.24 6.97
CA VAL A 35 -1.43 -16.43 6.99
C VAL A 35 -2.51 -17.20 6.20
N PRO A 36 -3.72 -17.39 6.75
CA PRO A 36 -4.82 -17.95 5.98
C PRO A 36 -5.33 -16.90 4.98
N GLU A 37 -5.95 -17.31 3.88
CA GLU A 37 -6.45 -16.41 2.83
C GLU A 37 -7.58 -15.45 3.27
N ALA A 38 -8.03 -15.55 4.53
CA ALA A 38 -9.09 -14.71 5.07
C ALA A 38 -8.68 -13.22 5.12
N SER A 39 -9.22 -12.44 4.20
CA SER A 39 -9.17 -10.98 4.21
C SER A 39 -10.45 -10.40 4.82
N VAL A 40 -10.35 -9.19 5.37
CA VAL A 40 -11.51 -8.37 5.70
C VAL A 40 -11.67 -7.40 4.54
N ALA A 41 -12.60 -7.69 3.63
CA ALA A 41 -12.79 -6.89 2.44
C ALA A 41 -13.37 -5.51 2.75
N LEU A 42 -12.88 -4.47 2.09
CA LEU A 42 -13.53 -3.16 2.09
C LEU A 42 -14.94 -3.26 1.48
N GLU A 43 -15.85 -2.48 2.04
CA GLU A 43 -17.22 -2.32 1.56
C GLU A 43 -17.45 -0.87 1.14
N LYS A 44 -18.39 -0.66 0.22
CA LYS A 44 -18.73 0.68 -0.26
C LYS A 44 -19.19 1.57 0.91
N GLY A 45 -18.58 2.75 1.01
CA GLY A 45 -18.89 3.75 2.04
C GLY A 45 -18.20 3.52 3.38
N ASP A 46 -17.25 2.59 3.45
CA ASP A 46 -16.48 2.37 4.67
C ASP A 46 -15.75 3.62 5.14
N ARG A 47 -15.65 3.74 6.47
CA ARG A 47 -14.82 4.71 7.18
C ARG A 47 -13.64 3.97 7.77
N LEU A 48 -12.50 4.04 7.08
CA LEU A 48 -11.25 3.36 7.44
C LEU A 48 -10.42 4.19 8.42
N ALA A 49 -10.26 3.69 9.64
CA ALA A 49 -9.28 4.19 10.60
C ALA A 49 -7.93 3.51 10.39
N ILE A 50 -6.86 4.28 10.20
CA ILE A 50 -5.48 3.77 10.06
C ILE A 50 -4.70 4.11 11.34
N CYS A 51 -4.54 3.14 12.24
CA CYS A 51 -3.92 3.32 13.55
C CYS A 51 -2.50 2.75 13.58
N GLY A 52 -1.65 3.31 14.44
CA GLY A 52 -0.31 2.77 14.68
C GLY A 52 0.60 3.78 15.36
N ASP A 53 1.88 3.46 15.39
CA ASP A 53 2.91 4.20 16.13
C ASP A 53 3.58 5.32 15.29
N SER A 54 4.88 5.57 15.51
CA SER A 54 5.68 6.55 14.77
C SER A 54 5.68 6.29 13.26
N ILE A 55 5.70 5.03 12.83
CA ILE A 55 5.74 4.68 11.41
C ILE A 55 4.43 5.11 10.74
N THR A 56 3.31 5.06 11.46
CA THR A 56 2.02 5.58 10.98
C THR A 56 2.00 7.11 11.01
N GLU A 57 2.57 7.73 12.04
CA GLU A 57 2.66 9.19 12.16
C GLU A 57 3.54 9.82 11.05
N GLN A 58 4.45 9.07 10.43
CA GLN A 58 5.18 9.52 9.24
C GLN A 58 4.23 9.84 8.06
N ARG A 59 3.04 9.25 8.05
CA ARG A 59 1.99 9.41 7.03
C ARG A 59 2.43 9.03 5.61
N MET A 60 3.30 8.02 5.46
CA MET A 60 3.73 7.59 4.14
C MET A 60 2.83 6.46 3.64
N TYR A 61 2.85 5.27 4.27
CA TYR A 61 1.99 4.17 3.84
C TYR A 61 0.49 4.51 3.98
N SER A 62 0.08 5.28 4.99
CA SER A 62 -1.32 5.70 5.16
C SER A 62 -1.78 6.66 4.06
N VAL A 63 -0.90 7.54 3.57
CA VAL A 63 -1.15 8.38 2.39
C VAL A 63 -1.23 7.51 1.14
N LEU A 64 -0.36 6.52 0.98
CA LEU A 64 -0.40 5.61 -0.17
C LEU A 64 -1.70 4.79 -0.21
N ILE A 65 -2.16 4.27 0.93
CA ILE A 65 -3.44 3.55 1.04
C ILE A 65 -4.60 4.46 0.64
N GLU A 66 -4.75 5.64 1.26
CA GLU A 66 -5.87 6.53 0.95
C GLU A 66 -5.82 7.05 -0.50
N THR A 67 -4.63 7.35 -1.02
CA THR A 67 -4.45 7.77 -2.42
C THR A 67 -4.85 6.64 -3.38
N TYR A 68 -4.45 5.39 -3.09
CA TYR A 68 -4.84 4.23 -3.88
C TYR A 68 -6.37 4.06 -3.87
N LEU A 69 -7.01 4.10 -2.71
CA LEU A 69 -8.47 3.95 -2.62
C LEU A 69 -9.21 5.08 -3.35
N ALA A 70 -8.72 6.32 -3.25
CA ALA A 70 -9.31 7.48 -3.90
C ALA A 70 -9.12 7.50 -5.43
N ALA A 71 -7.97 7.03 -5.93
CA ALA A 71 -7.64 7.08 -7.35
C ALA A 71 -8.02 5.79 -8.10
N CYS A 72 -7.73 4.64 -7.51
CA CYS A 72 -7.87 3.33 -8.15
C CYS A 72 -9.26 2.71 -7.92
N LEU A 73 -9.88 2.97 -6.75
CA LEU A 73 -11.19 2.42 -6.35
C LEU A 73 -12.22 3.49 -5.93
N PRO A 74 -12.36 4.62 -6.64
CA PRO A 74 -13.26 5.72 -6.22
C PRO A 74 -14.72 5.29 -6.08
N GLU A 75 -15.16 4.25 -6.80
CA GLU A 75 -16.51 3.68 -6.71
C GLU A 75 -16.86 3.13 -5.32
N LEU A 76 -15.85 2.75 -4.54
CA LEU A 76 -16.03 2.30 -3.17
C LEU A 76 -16.35 3.46 -2.23
N GLY A 77 -16.01 4.71 -2.57
CA GLY A 77 -16.31 5.87 -1.71
C GLY A 77 -15.77 5.74 -0.29
N ILE A 78 -14.61 5.09 -0.12
CA ILE A 78 -13.96 4.90 1.18
C ILE A 78 -13.47 6.25 1.69
N THR A 79 -13.73 6.51 2.97
CA THR A 79 -13.13 7.66 3.66
C THR A 79 -12.09 7.16 4.64
N CYS A 80 -10.92 7.79 4.66
CA CYS A 80 -9.84 7.39 5.56
C CYS A 80 -9.53 8.49 6.59
N ARG A 81 -9.02 8.05 7.74
CA ARG A 81 -8.42 8.92 8.75
C ARG A 81 -7.27 8.21 9.43
N GLN A 82 -6.12 8.88 9.57
CA GLN A 82 -4.96 8.31 10.24
C GLN A 82 -4.87 8.75 11.69
N TYR A 83 -4.35 7.86 12.54
CA TYR A 83 -4.24 8.03 13.98
C TYR A 83 -2.85 7.63 14.50
N GLY A 84 -1.80 7.90 13.73
CA GLY A 84 -0.42 7.60 14.09
C GLY A 84 0.07 8.39 15.31
N TRP A 85 0.82 7.73 16.19
CA TRP A 85 1.40 8.35 17.39
C TRP A 85 2.81 7.82 17.71
N SER A 86 3.82 8.69 17.62
CA SER A 86 5.22 8.34 17.82
C SER A 86 5.53 7.79 19.21
N GLY A 87 6.27 6.68 19.25
CA GLY A 87 6.65 5.98 20.47
C GLY A 87 5.52 5.19 21.13
N GLU A 88 4.32 5.17 20.54
CA GLU A 88 3.18 4.45 21.09
C GLU A 88 3.38 2.93 21.01
N GLN A 89 3.00 2.26 22.10
CA GLN A 89 2.77 0.81 22.16
C GLN A 89 1.25 0.55 22.08
N ALA A 90 0.84 -0.67 21.77
CA ALA A 90 -0.56 -1.06 21.70
C ALA A 90 -1.35 -0.69 22.97
N GLY A 91 -0.73 -0.76 24.16
CA GLY A 91 -1.36 -0.33 25.41
C GLY A 91 -1.68 1.17 25.48
N GLY A 92 -0.82 2.02 24.90
CA GLY A 92 -1.07 3.47 24.79
C GLY A 92 -2.23 3.77 23.86
N PHE A 93 -2.29 3.07 22.72
CA PHE A 93 -3.41 3.19 21.78
C PHE A 93 -4.73 2.80 22.44
N LEU A 94 -4.76 1.66 23.13
CA LEU A 94 -5.93 1.16 23.83
C LEU A 94 -6.50 2.20 24.82
N ALA A 95 -5.63 2.96 25.49
CA ALA A 95 -6.02 3.98 26.46
C ALA A 95 -6.70 5.20 25.82
N ARG A 96 -6.34 5.58 24.59
CA ARG A 96 -6.92 6.74 23.89
C ARG A 96 -7.97 6.40 22.83
N MET A 97 -8.14 5.12 22.50
CA MET A 97 -8.97 4.65 21.38
C MET A 97 -10.42 5.16 21.39
N ASP A 98 -11.07 5.26 22.56
CA ASP A 98 -12.45 5.78 22.65
C ASP A 98 -12.51 7.23 22.19
N ASN A 99 -11.63 8.05 22.77
CA ASN A 99 -11.61 9.48 22.54
C ASN A 99 -11.08 9.84 21.15
N ASP A 100 -10.10 9.10 20.65
CA ASP A 100 -9.40 9.54 19.45
C ASP A 100 -9.90 8.84 18.18
N VAL A 101 -10.47 7.64 18.29
CA VAL A 101 -10.82 6.82 17.12
C VAL A 101 -12.31 6.49 17.11
N LEU A 102 -12.82 5.82 18.14
CA LEU A 102 -14.20 5.31 18.13
C LEU A 102 -15.25 6.43 18.13
N ARG A 103 -14.93 7.63 18.63
CA ARG A 103 -15.81 8.80 18.49
C ARG A 103 -16.17 9.13 17.03
N PHE A 104 -15.27 8.81 16.09
CA PHE A 104 -15.47 9.03 14.65
C PHE A 104 -16.18 7.86 13.97
N LYS A 105 -16.60 6.87 14.76
CA LYS A 105 -17.42 5.71 14.34
C LYS A 105 -16.84 5.01 13.12
N PRO A 106 -15.58 4.55 13.11
CA PRO A 106 -15.05 3.79 11.98
C PRO A 106 -15.88 2.53 11.73
N THR A 107 -16.08 2.15 10.46
CA THR A 107 -16.71 0.86 10.11
C THR A 107 -15.66 -0.23 9.93
N ILE A 108 -14.43 0.18 9.59
CA ILE A 108 -13.27 -0.69 9.49
C ILE A 108 -12.04 0.03 10.05
N ALA A 109 -11.13 -0.72 10.66
CA ALA A 109 -9.87 -0.20 11.17
C ALA A 109 -8.69 -1.10 10.85
N THR A 110 -7.51 -0.50 10.66
CA THR A 110 -6.22 -1.18 10.63
C THR A 110 -5.37 -0.70 11.81
N SER A 111 -4.50 -1.56 12.33
CA SER A 111 -3.45 -1.16 13.28
C SER A 111 -2.07 -1.64 12.82
N CYS A 112 -1.01 -0.89 13.11
CA CYS A 112 0.37 -1.36 12.98
C CYS A 112 1.11 -1.10 14.31
N TYR A 113 1.20 -2.12 15.16
CA TYR A 113 1.89 -2.09 16.47
C TYR A 113 2.75 -3.34 16.63
N GLY A 114 3.78 -3.26 17.47
CA GLY A 114 4.79 -4.31 17.64
C GLY A 114 6.21 -3.74 17.77
N MET A 115 6.51 -2.67 17.03
CA MET A 115 7.85 -2.09 16.96
C MET A 115 8.29 -1.43 18.28
N ASN A 116 7.40 -0.72 18.98
CA ASN A 116 7.72 -0.24 20.33
C ASN A 116 7.38 -1.28 21.41
N ASP A 117 6.45 -2.19 21.13
CA ASP A 117 5.94 -3.18 22.08
C ASP A 117 6.98 -4.23 22.45
N PHE A 118 7.85 -4.65 21.52
CA PHE A 118 8.93 -5.60 21.83
C PHE A 118 10.11 -4.97 22.59
N ARG A 119 10.06 -3.65 22.81
CA ARG A 119 11.04 -2.86 23.60
C ARG A 119 12.48 -2.99 23.13
N TYR A 120 12.70 -3.40 21.88
CA TYR A 120 14.02 -3.55 21.27
C TYR A 120 14.93 -4.51 22.02
N VAL A 121 14.36 -5.61 22.55
CA VAL A 121 15.10 -6.70 23.20
C VAL A 121 14.83 -8.05 22.52
N PRO A 122 15.72 -9.06 22.68
CA PRO A 122 15.44 -10.43 22.27
C PRO A 122 14.13 -10.92 22.90
N PHE A 123 13.52 -11.94 22.30
CA PHE A 123 12.19 -12.40 22.69
C PHE A 123 12.06 -12.63 24.20
N ASP A 124 11.15 -11.87 24.82
CA ASP A 124 10.80 -11.98 26.23
C ASP A 124 9.31 -12.33 26.37
N LYS A 125 9.02 -13.36 27.17
CA LYS A 125 7.66 -13.89 27.33
C LYS A 125 6.72 -12.91 28.04
N ALA A 126 7.21 -12.12 28.99
CA ALA A 126 6.36 -11.19 29.73
C ALA A 126 5.97 -9.99 28.86
N ILE A 127 6.93 -9.45 28.10
CA ILE A 127 6.68 -8.40 27.11
C ILE A 127 5.72 -8.90 26.02
N ALA A 128 5.97 -10.09 25.46
CA ALA A 128 5.10 -10.72 24.47
C ALA A 128 3.67 -10.94 24.98
N ALA A 129 3.51 -11.38 26.23
CA ALA A 129 2.20 -11.56 26.86
C ALA A 129 1.47 -10.22 27.08
N GLU A 130 2.19 -9.14 27.36
CA GLU A 130 1.61 -7.79 27.45
C GLU A 130 1.08 -7.31 26.10
N TYR A 131 1.87 -7.49 25.04
CA TYR A 131 1.44 -7.21 23.67
C TYR A 131 0.20 -8.02 23.28
N GLU A 132 0.18 -9.33 23.53
CA GLU A 132 -0.98 -10.20 23.23
C GLU A 132 -2.24 -9.71 23.94
N ARG A 133 -2.14 -9.35 25.23
CA ARG A 133 -3.27 -8.81 26.01
C ARG A 133 -3.77 -7.50 25.42
N ASN A 134 -2.88 -6.57 25.08
CA ASN A 134 -3.27 -5.27 24.54
C ASN A 134 -3.95 -5.42 23.17
N GLN A 135 -3.34 -6.18 22.24
CA GLN A 135 -3.93 -6.46 20.92
C GLN A 135 -5.29 -7.14 21.03
N THR A 136 -5.43 -8.08 21.97
CA THR A 136 -6.71 -8.76 22.24
C THR A 136 -7.79 -7.77 22.66
N ARG A 137 -7.48 -6.87 23.60
CA ARG A 137 -8.43 -5.86 24.10
C ARG A 137 -8.78 -4.83 23.03
N ILE A 138 -7.84 -4.44 22.18
CA ILE A 138 -8.10 -3.57 21.03
C ILE A 138 -9.10 -4.24 20.07
N ALA A 139 -8.86 -5.51 19.71
CA ALA A 139 -9.74 -6.25 18.81
C ALA A 139 -11.17 -6.40 19.39
N GLU A 140 -11.27 -6.72 20.69
CA GLU A 140 -12.56 -6.78 21.41
C GLU A 140 -13.29 -5.43 21.38
N LYS A 141 -12.56 -4.33 21.55
CA LYS A 141 -13.13 -2.98 21.60
C LYS A 141 -13.62 -2.50 20.23
N PHE A 142 -12.88 -2.77 19.16
CA PHE A 142 -13.38 -2.53 17.79
C PHE A 142 -14.62 -3.37 17.49
N LYS A 143 -14.59 -4.67 17.84
CA LYS A 143 -15.74 -5.57 17.66
C LYS A 143 -16.97 -5.07 18.42
N ALA A 144 -16.81 -4.63 19.67
CA ALA A 144 -17.90 -4.08 20.48
C ALA A 144 -18.48 -2.77 19.89
N ALA A 145 -17.66 -1.99 19.19
CA ALA A 145 -18.09 -0.78 18.48
C ALA A 145 -18.72 -1.08 17.10
N GLY A 146 -18.81 -2.35 16.68
CA GLY A 146 -19.28 -2.74 15.34
C GLY A 146 -18.28 -2.43 14.22
N THR A 147 -17.01 -2.21 14.55
CA THR A 147 -15.93 -1.92 13.60
C THR A 147 -15.22 -3.22 13.21
N ARG A 148 -15.16 -3.51 11.90
CA ARG A 148 -14.32 -4.60 11.37
C ARG A 148 -12.85 -4.25 11.55
N TYR A 149 -11.99 -5.22 11.81
CA TYR A 149 -10.62 -4.92 12.23
C TYR A 149 -9.60 -5.77 11.49
N VAL A 150 -8.50 -5.16 11.10
CA VAL A 150 -7.32 -5.79 10.50
C VAL A 150 -6.10 -5.48 11.35
N ILE A 151 -5.48 -6.51 11.91
CA ILE A 151 -4.24 -6.38 12.67
C ILE A 151 -3.06 -6.47 11.71
N GLY A 152 -2.30 -5.38 11.58
CA GLY A 152 -1.00 -5.39 10.92
C GLY A 152 0.12 -5.78 11.88
N SER A 153 1.04 -6.63 11.44
CA SER A 153 2.31 -6.79 12.13
C SER A 153 3.17 -5.52 11.98
N SER A 154 4.13 -5.32 12.87
CA SER A 154 5.23 -4.40 12.58
C SER A 154 6.10 -4.91 11.41
N GLY A 155 6.94 -4.02 10.88
CA GLY A 155 8.02 -4.39 9.95
C GLY A 155 9.21 -5.08 10.63
N ILE A 156 10.33 -5.07 9.93
CA ILE A 156 11.64 -5.56 10.41
C ILE A 156 12.49 -4.39 10.95
N ILE A 157 13.69 -4.70 11.44
CA ILE A 157 14.74 -3.70 11.65
C ILE A 157 15.98 -3.96 10.78
N ASP A 158 16.67 -2.88 10.41
CA ASP A 158 17.93 -2.92 9.65
C ASP A 158 19.19 -2.70 10.50
N SER A 159 19.02 -2.18 11.71
CA SER A 159 20.09 -2.00 12.70
C SER A 159 19.52 -1.99 14.12
N VAL A 160 20.38 -2.29 15.10
CA VAL A 160 20.01 -2.12 16.51
C VAL A 160 19.94 -0.62 16.81
N PRO A 161 18.80 -0.09 17.29
CA PRO A 161 18.60 1.34 17.38
C PRO A 161 19.40 1.97 18.51
N ASN A 162 20.40 2.80 18.17
CA ASN A 162 21.31 3.37 19.16
C ASN A 162 20.67 4.46 20.07
N TRP A 163 19.52 5.02 19.67
CA TRP A 163 18.74 5.97 20.49
C TRP A 163 17.92 5.28 21.57
N VAL A 164 17.75 3.95 21.51
CA VAL A 164 17.07 3.17 22.53
C VAL A 164 18.11 2.62 23.51
N LYS A 165 18.34 3.34 24.62
CA LYS A 165 19.37 2.97 25.62
C LYS A 165 19.19 1.59 26.24
N THR A 166 17.97 1.06 26.22
CA THR A 166 17.62 -0.26 26.76
C THR A 166 17.67 -1.36 25.70
N ALA A 167 17.99 -1.04 24.44
CA ALA A 167 18.08 -2.03 23.39
C ALA A 167 19.24 -2.99 23.65
N THR A 168 19.01 -4.28 23.44
CA THR A 168 19.99 -5.34 23.68
C THR A 168 19.93 -6.40 22.58
N GLY A 169 20.95 -7.24 22.47
CA GLY A 169 21.03 -8.29 21.46
C GLY A 169 21.48 -7.78 20.09
N THR A 170 21.47 -8.69 19.13
CA THR A 170 21.89 -8.49 17.74
C THR A 170 20.70 -8.14 16.84
N LYS A 171 20.98 -7.56 15.66
CA LYS A 171 19.97 -7.32 14.61
C LYS A 171 19.13 -8.57 14.31
N GLN A 172 19.75 -9.74 14.28
CA GLN A 172 19.06 -11.00 14.00
C GLN A 172 18.15 -11.42 15.15
N GLU A 173 18.62 -11.37 16.40
CA GLU A 173 17.81 -11.70 17.58
C GLU A 173 16.58 -10.79 17.72
N LEU A 174 16.75 -9.50 17.43
CA LEU A 174 15.65 -8.54 17.43
C LEU A 174 14.65 -8.81 16.31
N ASN A 175 15.10 -9.13 15.09
CA ASN A 175 14.20 -9.53 14.02
C ASN A 175 13.50 -10.87 14.33
N LEU A 176 14.15 -11.82 14.97
CA LEU A 176 13.50 -13.05 15.45
C LEU A 176 12.42 -12.74 16.49
N SER A 177 12.68 -11.82 17.42
CA SER A 177 11.67 -11.32 18.37
C SER A 177 10.47 -10.71 17.63
N LEU A 178 10.68 -9.82 16.66
CA LEU A 178 9.61 -9.25 15.85
C LEU A 178 8.82 -10.31 15.07
N SER A 179 9.46 -11.40 14.62
CA SER A 179 8.78 -12.52 13.97
C SER A 179 7.81 -13.26 14.92
N GLU A 180 8.16 -13.38 16.20
CA GLU A 180 7.28 -13.92 17.23
C GLU A 180 6.12 -12.97 17.55
N PHE A 181 6.37 -11.66 17.63
CA PHE A 181 5.30 -10.66 17.81
C PHE A 181 4.33 -10.66 16.63
N ARG A 182 4.84 -10.83 15.40
CA ARG A 182 4.03 -11.04 14.21
C ARG A 182 3.15 -12.29 14.32
N ASN A 183 3.69 -13.41 14.82
CA ASN A 183 2.92 -14.64 15.03
C ASN A 183 1.83 -14.47 16.13
N ILE A 184 2.14 -13.72 17.18
CA ILE A 184 1.17 -13.36 18.24
C ILE A 184 0.03 -12.51 17.66
N ALA A 185 0.35 -11.50 16.85
CA ALA A 185 -0.65 -10.67 16.19
C ALA A 185 -1.59 -11.50 15.29
N LEU A 186 -1.04 -12.44 14.51
CA LEU A 186 -1.83 -13.38 13.72
C LEU A 186 -2.71 -14.30 14.59
N LYS A 187 -2.19 -14.79 15.71
CA LYS A 187 -2.95 -15.59 16.67
C LYS A 187 -4.15 -14.81 17.22
N VAL A 188 -3.93 -13.56 17.63
CA VAL A 188 -5.01 -12.69 18.10
C VAL A 188 -6.04 -12.45 17.00
N ALA A 189 -5.59 -12.15 15.78
CA ALA A 189 -6.48 -11.93 14.64
C ALA A 189 -7.43 -13.12 14.42
N ARG A 190 -6.88 -14.33 14.38
CA ARG A 190 -7.65 -15.58 14.28
C ARG A 190 -8.63 -15.76 15.42
N ASN A 191 -8.17 -15.62 16.66
CA ASN A 191 -8.98 -15.86 17.86
C ASN A 191 -10.12 -14.84 18.02
N ARG A 192 -10.00 -13.65 17.42
CA ARG A 192 -10.98 -12.56 17.54
C ARG A 192 -11.78 -12.31 16.26
N GLY A 193 -11.52 -13.07 15.19
CA GLY A 193 -12.19 -12.90 13.90
C GLY A 193 -11.83 -11.58 13.22
N ALA A 194 -10.63 -11.07 13.46
CA ALA A 194 -10.06 -9.94 12.74
C ALA A 194 -9.24 -10.43 11.54
N GLY A 195 -9.09 -9.56 10.53
CA GLY A 195 -8.15 -9.77 9.43
C GLY A 195 -6.71 -9.58 9.89
N PHE A 196 -5.77 -9.99 9.04
CA PHE A 196 -4.34 -9.86 9.32
C PHE A 196 -3.59 -9.28 8.11
N ALA A 197 -2.81 -8.23 8.33
CA ALA A 197 -1.89 -7.68 7.34
C ALA A 197 -0.45 -8.06 7.71
N ASP A 198 0.15 -9.00 6.98
CA ASP A 198 1.54 -9.38 7.22
C ASP A 198 2.48 -8.36 6.58
N VAL A 199 2.93 -7.39 7.37
CA VAL A 199 3.93 -6.39 6.95
C VAL A 199 5.34 -6.94 7.10
N TYR A 200 5.56 -7.78 8.12
CA TYR A 200 6.86 -8.31 8.49
C TYR A 200 7.44 -9.16 7.36
N ARG A 201 6.69 -10.16 6.90
CA ARG A 201 7.15 -11.10 5.88
C ARG A 201 7.60 -10.41 4.58
N PRO A 202 6.77 -9.57 3.92
CA PRO A 202 7.17 -8.95 2.67
C PRO A 202 8.33 -7.97 2.87
N MET A 203 8.42 -7.26 4.00
CA MET A 203 9.60 -6.44 4.30
C MET A 203 10.87 -7.27 4.47
N LEU A 204 10.81 -8.39 5.20
CA LEU A 204 11.96 -9.28 5.40
C LEU A 204 12.49 -9.84 4.07
N VAL A 205 11.58 -10.31 3.21
CA VAL A 205 11.94 -10.90 1.91
C VAL A 205 12.45 -9.82 0.95
N ALA A 206 11.78 -8.66 0.91
CA ALA A 206 12.20 -7.52 0.10
C ALA A 206 13.60 -7.03 0.49
N ASP A 207 13.87 -6.89 1.79
CA ASP A 207 15.16 -6.43 2.30
C ASP A 207 16.28 -7.40 1.94
N PHE A 208 16.05 -8.70 2.12
CA PHE A 208 16.99 -9.75 1.71
C PHE A 208 17.35 -9.64 0.22
N HIS A 209 16.35 -9.56 -0.66
CA HIS A 209 16.59 -9.45 -2.10
C HIS A 209 17.22 -8.11 -2.51
N ALA A 210 16.79 -7.01 -1.90
CA ALA A 210 17.34 -5.69 -2.16
C ALA A 210 18.83 -5.63 -1.81
N LYS A 211 19.25 -6.22 -0.68
CA LYS A 211 20.67 -6.26 -0.31
C LYS A 211 21.51 -7.15 -1.21
N GLN A 212 20.96 -8.29 -1.65
CA GLN A 212 21.64 -9.13 -2.63
C GLN A 212 21.85 -8.42 -3.97
N HIS A 213 20.91 -7.57 -4.38
CA HIS A 213 20.95 -6.93 -5.70
C HIS A 213 21.59 -5.53 -5.71
N TYR A 214 21.34 -4.72 -4.69
CA TYR A 214 21.73 -3.30 -4.59
C TYR A 214 22.75 -3.03 -3.47
N GLY A 215 23.03 -4.00 -2.60
CA GLY A 215 24.01 -3.91 -1.51
C GLY A 215 23.43 -3.55 -0.15
N GLU A 216 24.25 -3.69 0.89
CA GLU A 216 23.87 -3.52 2.32
C GLU A 216 23.39 -2.12 2.69
N THR A 217 23.62 -1.12 1.84
CA THR A 217 23.16 0.26 2.07
C THR A 217 21.69 0.45 1.74
N PHE A 218 21.05 -0.47 1.01
CA PHE A 218 19.61 -0.47 0.81
C PHE A 218 18.93 -1.01 2.07
N GLN A 219 18.17 -0.17 2.76
CA GLN A 219 17.55 -0.51 4.04
C GLN A 219 16.04 -0.30 3.95
N VAL A 220 15.29 -1.39 3.82
CA VAL A 220 13.83 -1.35 3.72
C VAL A 220 13.21 -0.71 4.96
N SER A 221 13.83 -0.86 6.13
CA SER A 221 13.40 -0.30 7.41
C SER A 221 13.91 1.12 7.65
N GLY A 222 14.58 1.72 6.66
CA GLY A 222 15.14 3.07 6.73
C GLY A 222 16.53 3.15 7.36
N LYS A 223 17.12 4.35 7.31
CA LYS A 223 18.53 4.58 7.69
C LYS A 223 18.79 4.54 9.19
N ASP A 224 17.77 4.80 10.00
CA ASP A 224 17.78 4.52 11.42
C ASP A 224 17.34 3.09 11.71
N GLY A 225 17.24 2.22 10.71
CA GLY A 225 16.84 0.84 10.87
C GLY A 225 15.48 0.55 11.49
N VAL A 226 14.62 1.55 11.72
CA VAL A 226 13.29 1.38 12.32
C VAL A 226 12.21 2.09 11.49
N HIS A 227 12.48 3.28 10.96
CA HIS A 227 11.51 4.12 10.26
C HIS A 227 11.73 4.08 8.74
N PRO A 228 10.88 3.34 8.00
CA PRO A 228 11.05 3.16 6.56
C PRO A 228 11.02 4.46 5.75
N GLY A 229 11.73 4.45 4.62
CA GLY A 229 11.55 5.40 3.52
C GLY A 229 10.43 4.97 2.56
N TRP A 230 10.34 5.60 1.38
CA TRP A 230 9.27 5.33 0.42
C TRP A 230 9.23 3.87 -0.06
N ALA A 231 10.38 3.20 -0.18
CA ALA A 231 10.40 1.80 -0.59
C ALA A 231 9.70 0.89 0.43
N GLY A 232 10.05 1.01 1.71
CA GLY A 232 9.41 0.23 2.77
C GLY A 232 7.94 0.60 2.97
N HIS A 233 7.59 1.89 2.90
CA HIS A 233 6.18 2.31 2.97
C HIS A 233 5.33 1.80 1.79
N ALA A 234 5.92 1.58 0.61
CA ALA A 234 5.24 0.92 -0.51
C ALA A 234 4.90 -0.54 -0.20
N ILE A 235 5.85 -1.26 0.41
CA ILE A 235 5.70 -2.66 0.83
C ILE A 235 4.63 -2.77 1.93
N MET A 236 4.63 -1.84 2.89
CA MET A 236 3.59 -1.75 3.92
C MET A 236 2.20 -1.50 3.31
N ALA A 237 2.09 -0.53 2.40
CA ALA A 237 0.83 -0.23 1.72
C ALA A 237 0.32 -1.44 0.94
N TYR A 238 1.21 -2.17 0.26
CA TYR A 238 0.89 -3.42 -0.42
C TYR A 238 0.28 -4.46 0.54
N ALA A 239 0.91 -4.70 1.69
CA ALA A 239 0.42 -5.67 2.68
C ALA A 239 -0.98 -5.31 3.20
N PHE A 240 -1.21 -4.03 3.52
CA PHE A 240 -2.50 -3.57 4.00
C PHE A 240 -3.58 -3.62 2.91
N LEU A 241 -3.32 -3.12 1.69
CA LEU A 241 -4.29 -3.15 0.60
C LEU A 241 -4.74 -4.59 0.29
N ARG A 242 -3.80 -5.54 0.25
CA ARG A 242 -4.13 -6.97 0.08
C ARG A 242 -5.01 -7.52 1.20
N SER A 243 -4.68 -7.19 2.45
CA SER A 243 -5.48 -7.63 3.62
C SER A 243 -6.88 -7.03 3.66
N LEU A 244 -7.06 -5.87 3.01
CA LEU A 244 -8.32 -5.14 2.85
C LEU A 244 -9.14 -5.65 1.64
N GLY A 245 -8.73 -6.77 1.03
CA GLY A 245 -9.46 -7.41 -0.06
C GLY A 245 -9.26 -6.75 -1.43
N VAL A 246 -8.28 -5.87 -1.60
CA VAL A 246 -7.97 -5.29 -2.91
C VAL A 246 -7.33 -6.34 -3.80
N ASP A 247 -7.96 -6.62 -4.95
CA ASP A 247 -7.50 -7.64 -5.91
C ASP A 247 -6.58 -7.08 -7.01
N GLY A 248 -6.59 -5.76 -7.23
CA GLY A 248 -5.78 -5.07 -8.22
C GLY A 248 -6.25 -5.14 -9.66
N ASP A 249 -7.47 -5.61 -9.95
CA ASP A 249 -8.03 -5.55 -11.30
C ASP A 249 -8.64 -4.17 -11.57
N LEU A 250 -7.94 -3.39 -12.39
CA LEU A 250 -8.34 -2.04 -12.74
C LEU A 250 -9.03 -1.97 -14.11
N GLY A 251 -9.16 -3.09 -14.81
CA GLY A 251 -9.80 -3.16 -16.12
C GLY A 251 -8.84 -3.36 -17.27
N THR A 252 -9.42 -3.47 -18.47
CA THR A 252 -8.70 -3.76 -19.71
C THR A 252 -9.23 -2.88 -20.83
N ILE A 253 -8.35 -2.34 -21.65
CA ILE A 253 -8.66 -1.80 -22.98
C ILE A 253 -8.31 -2.88 -24.01
N THR A 254 -9.25 -3.19 -24.89
CA THR A 254 -9.06 -4.17 -25.97
C THR A 254 -9.23 -3.47 -27.32
N TYR A 255 -8.21 -3.53 -28.17
CA TYR A 255 -8.23 -3.03 -29.54
C TYR A 255 -8.36 -4.20 -30.53
N ASP A 256 -9.25 -4.10 -31.51
CA ASP A 256 -9.36 -5.03 -32.62
C ASP A 256 -8.70 -4.40 -33.86
N ASP A 257 -7.57 -4.96 -34.29
CA ASP A 257 -6.79 -4.42 -35.41
C ASP A 257 -7.43 -4.70 -36.77
N ALA A 258 -8.35 -5.68 -36.86
CA ALA A 258 -9.07 -5.94 -38.11
C ALA A 258 -10.19 -4.92 -38.35
N THR A 259 -10.88 -4.50 -37.29
CA THR A 259 -12.02 -3.57 -37.39
C THR A 259 -11.68 -2.13 -37.03
N GLY A 260 -10.55 -1.89 -36.35
CA GLY A 260 -10.18 -0.58 -35.81
C GLY A 260 -11.00 -0.18 -34.57
N MET A 261 -11.85 -1.05 -34.06
CA MET A 261 -12.69 -0.79 -32.89
C MET A 261 -11.95 -1.05 -31.58
N ALA A 262 -12.37 -0.38 -30.51
CA ALA A 262 -11.90 -0.64 -29.16
C ALA A 262 -13.06 -0.86 -28.20
N SER A 263 -12.80 -1.63 -27.14
CA SER A 263 -13.71 -1.83 -26.01
C SER A 263 -12.95 -1.74 -24.70
N SER A 264 -13.67 -1.54 -23.59
CA SER A 264 -13.07 -1.40 -22.27
C SER A 264 -13.93 -1.98 -21.15
N THR A 265 -13.29 -2.28 -20.02
CA THR A 265 -13.92 -2.76 -18.78
C THR A 265 -13.43 -1.95 -17.59
N GLY A 266 -13.93 -2.21 -16.36
CA GLY A 266 -13.29 -1.72 -15.14
C GLY A 266 -13.35 -0.20 -14.93
N GLY A 267 -14.40 0.49 -15.37
CA GLY A 267 -14.56 1.94 -15.15
C GLY A 267 -13.86 2.81 -16.21
N HIS A 268 -13.60 2.25 -17.38
CA HIS A 268 -13.07 2.94 -18.55
C HIS A 268 -14.11 3.02 -19.66
N GLU A 269 -14.23 4.18 -20.31
CA GLU A 269 -15.14 4.46 -21.42
C GLU A 269 -14.32 4.77 -22.69
N ILE A 270 -14.59 4.06 -23.80
CA ILE A 270 -14.02 4.39 -25.10
C ILE A 270 -14.79 5.59 -25.68
N LEU A 271 -14.09 6.71 -25.86
CA LEU A 271 -14.63 7.93 -26.48
C LEU A 271 -14.48 7.91 -28.00
N SER A 272 -13.39 7.32 -28.50
CA SER A 272 -13.11 7.20 -29.93
C SER A 272 -12.15 6.04 -30.19
N ALA A 273 -12.26 5.44 -31.37
CA ALA A 273 -11.32 4.44 -31.87
C ALA A 273 -11.26 4.54 -33.40
N SER A 274 -10.12 4.97 -33.93
CA SER A 274 -9.89 5.11 -35.38
C SER A 274 -8.41 5.10 -35.68
N ASP A 275 -7.99 4.35 -36.71
CA ASP A 275 -6.60 4.28 -37.19
C ASP A 275 -5.58 4.02 -36.06
N GLY A 276 -5.89 3.06 -35.19
CA GLY A 276 -5.04 2.70 -34.06
C GLY A 276 -4.96 3.75 -32.94
N ARG A 277 -5.70 4.86 -33.04
CA ARG A 277 -5.82 5.86 -31.97
C ARG A 277 -7.09 5.61 -31.17
N ILE A 278 -6.94 5.52 -29.85
CA ILE A 278 -8.04 5.22 -28.93
C ILE A 278 -8.12 6.37 -27.91
N GLY A 279 -9.24 7.09 -27.91
CA GLY A 279 -9.58 8.06 -26.87
C GLY A 279 -10.34 7.38 -25.74
N VAL A 280 -9.95 7.61 -24.49
CA VAL A 280 -10.51 6.92 -23.32
C VAL A 280 -10.78 7.92 -22.20
N ARG A 281 -11.93 7.78 -21.53
CA ARG A 281 -12.21 8.40 -20.23
C ARG A 281 -12.10 7.36 -19.13
N SER A 282 -11.17 7.54 -18.21
CA SER A 282 -10.93 6.64 -17.08
C SER A 282 -11.49 7.20 -15.79
N HIS A 283 -12.40 6.48 -15.15
CA HIS A 283 -12.88 6.79 -13.80
C HIS A 283 -12.06 6.11 -12.70
N ARG A 284 -11.44 4.96 -13.01
CA ARG A 284 -10.45 4.30 -12.16
C ARG A 284 -9.06 4.61 -12.73
N LEU A 285 -8.18 5.17 -11.91
CA LEU A 285 -6.82 5.53 -12.32
C LEU A 285 -5.87 4.47 -11.77
N ALA A 286 -5.06 3.88 -12.64
CA ALA A 286 -3.98 3.04 -12.16
C ALA A 286 -3.02 3.83 -11.27
N PHE A 287 -2.50 3.17 -10.24
CA PHE A 287 -1.54 3.73 -9.31
C PHE A 287 -0.31 4.19 -10.08
N ALA A 288 -0.06 5.50 -10.10
CA ALA A 288 0.88 6.14 -11.02
C ALA A 288 1.81 7.09 -10.26
N PRO A 289 2.84 6.57 -9.57
CA PRO A 289 3.79 7.42 -8.82
C PRO A 289 4.69 8.26 -9.74
N GLY A 290 4.69 7.98 -11.04
CA GLY A 290 5.61 8.54 -12.02
C GLY A 290 6.90 7.73 -12.14
N PRO A 291 7.90 8.26 -12.86
CA PRO A 291 9.24 7.69 -12.90
C PRO A 291 9.93 7.82 -11.53
N GLY A 292 10.83 6.90 -11.24
CA GLY A 292 11.62 6.88 -10.01
C GLY A 292 12.72 5.82 -10.07
N ALA A 293 13.75 5.98 -9.25
CA ALA A 293 14.85 5.03 -9.17
C ALA A 293 14.36 3.65 -8.73
N ALA A 294 14.87 2.56 -9.31
CA ALA A 294 14.51 1.20 -8.92
C ALA A 294 15.40 0.64 -7.80
N ASP A 295 16.51 1.32 -7.51
CA ASP A 295 17.63 0.87 -6.68
C ASP A 295 17.86 1.76 -5.44
N SER A 296 16.87 2.58 -5.09
CA SER A 296 16.93 3.49 -3.93
C SER A 296 15.81 3.20 -2.94
N ASP A 297 16.14 3.03 -1.66
CA ASP A 297 15.16 2.87 -0.58
C ASP A 297 14.32 4.14 -0.30
N ALA A 298 14.76 5.28 -0.82
CA ALA A 298 13.99 6.52 -0.87
C ALA A 298 12.98 6.57 -2.03
N SER A 299 12.91 5.54 -2.88
CA SER A 299 12.02 5.50 -4.05
C SER A 299 10.81 4.59 -3.85
N LEU A 300 9.63 5.13 -4.17
CA LEU A 300 8.38 4.37 -4.21
C LEU A 300 8.43 3.26 -5.28
N ARG A 301 9.09 3.51 -6.43
CA ARG A 301 9.24 2.51 -7.51
C ARG A 301 10.10 1.32 -7.08
N ALA A 302 11.16 1.56 -6.31
CA ALA A 302 11.98 0.48 -5.77
C ALA A 302 11.15 -0.43 -4.85
N GLY A 303 10.38 0.16 -3.93
CA GLY A 303 9.48 -0.60 -3.06
C GLY A 303 8.41 -1.40 -3.82
N MET A 304 7.79 -0.78 -4.84
CA MET A 304 6.84 -1.47 -5.71
C MET A 304 7.45 -2.64 -6.48
N ALA A 305 8.74 -2.56 -6.86
CA ALA A 305 9.44 -3.63 -7.57
C ALA A 305 9.87 -4.79 -6.67
N LEU A 306 9.99 -4.57 -5.35
CA LEU A 306 10.39 -5.58 -4.37
C LEU A 306 9.23 -6.48 -3.89
N VAL A 307 8.00 -6.13 -4.24
CA VAL A 307 6.80 -6.94 -4.03
C VAL A 307 6.03 -7.05 -5.36
N PRO A 308 5.10 -7.99 -5.53
CA PRO A 308 4.29 -8.07 -6.75
C PRO A 308 3.22 -6.95 -6.81
N PHE A 309 3.60 -5.68 -6.57
CA PHE A 309 2.67 -4.56 -6.48
C PHE A 309 1.87 -4.42 -7.77
N ASP A 310 2.54 -4.27 -8.91
CA ASP A 310 1.82 -4.05 -10.16
C ASP A 310 1.00 -5.28 -10.59
N ALA A 311 1.53 -6.47 -10.35
CA ALA A 311 0.88 -7.73 -10.67
C ALA A 311 -0.36 -8.00 -9.80
N GLN A 312 -0.40 -7.52 -8.55
CA GLN A 312 -1.46 -7.88 -7.60
C GLN A 312 -2.32 -6.71 -7.15
N LEU A 313 -1.93 -5.47 -7.40
CA LEU A 313 -2.66 -4.27 -7.01
C LEU A 313 -2.85 -3.27 -8.17
N ASN A 314 -2.21 -3.42 -9.32
CA ASN A 314 -2.20 -2.33 -10.32
C ASN A 314 -2.35 -2.79 -11.77
N ARG A 315 -3.23 -3.76 -12.04
CA ARG A 315 -3.41 -4.32 -13.39
C ARG A 315 -4.39 -3.48 -14.21
N PHE A 316 -3.85 -2.59 -15.03
CA PHE A 316 -4.61 -1.90 -16.08
C PHE A 316 -4.10 -2.35 -17.44
N LEU A 317 -4.83 -3.25 -18.09
CA LEU A 317 -4.30 -3.99 -19.23
C LEU A 317 -4.62 -3.33 -20.58
N LEU A 318 -3.70 -3.46 -21.53
CA LEU A 318 -3.95 -3.26 -22.96
C LEU A 318 -3.85 -4.60 -23.68
N LYS A 319 -4.89 -4.94 -24.46
CA LYS A 319 -4.93 -6.13 -25.31
C LYS A 319 -5.18 -5.78 -26.78
N ILE A 320 -4.63 -6.62 -27.66
CA ILE A 320 -4.97 -6.62 -29.08
C ILE A 320 -5.68 -7.92 -29.49
N THR A 321 -6.68 -7.79 -30.35
CA THR A 321 -7.37 -8.89 -31.02
C THR A 321 -7.18 -8.76 -32.53
N ASN A 322 -7.21 -9.89 -33.24
CA ASN A 322 -7.02 -9.97 -34.69
C ASN A 322 -5.80 -9.17 -35.24
N PRO A 323 -4.60 -9.28 -34.64
CA PRO A 323 -3.46 -8.50 -35.09
C PRO A 323 -3.07 -8.85 -36.52
N ALA A 324 -2.90 -7.83 -37.35
CA ALA A 324 -2.46 -7.91 -38.74
C ALA A 324 -0.96 -7.66 -38.95
N ALA A 325 -0.19 -7.46 -37.87
CA ALA A 325 1.27 -7.38 -37.90
C ALA A 325 1.87 -8.26 -36.78
N GLU A 326 3.15 -8.64 -36.94
CA GLU A 326 3.87 -9.43 -35.93
C GLU A 326 4.28 -8.59 -34.71
N SER A 327 4.43 -7.27 -34.90
CA SER A 327 4.82 -6.35 -33.85
C SER A 327 4.17 -4.98 -34.03
N TYR A 328 4.07 -4.27 -32.90
CA TYR A 328 3.39 -3.00 -32.77
C TYR A 328 4.24 -2.04 -31.94
N GLU A 329 4.13 -0.77 -32.28
CA GLU A 329 4.52 0.33 -31.43
C GLU A 329 3.28 0.83 -30.68
N VAL A 330 3.39 0.92 -29.35
CA VAL A 330 2.33 1.42 -28.46
C VAL A 330 2.82 2.70 -27.80
N LYS A 331 2.04 3.76 -27.92
CA LYS A 331 2.26 5.04 -27.25
C LYS A 331 1.18 5.28 -26.21
N TRP A 332 1.61 5.62 -24.99
CA TRP A 332 0.73 6.06 -23.90
C TRP A 332 1.44 7.12 -23.07
N GLY A 333 0.79 8.28 -22.88
CA GLY A 333 1.45 9.42 -22.25
C GLY A 333 2.66 9.92 -23.04
N GLY A 334 3.79 10.13 -22.35
CA GLY A 334 5.05 10.59 -22.94
C GLY A 334 5.88 9.48 -23.58
N GLU A 335 5.51 8.22 -23.40
CA GLU A 335 6.34 7.06 -23.73
C GLU A 335 5.80 6.26 -24.92
N THR A 336 6.74 5.69 -25.68
CA THR A 336 6.49 4.80 -26.81
C THR A 336 7.30 3.51 -26.61
N LYS A 337 6.64 2.36 -26.71
CA LYS A 337 7.25 1.03 -26.49
C LYS A 337 6.86 0.06 -27.60
N HIS A 338 7.70 -0.95 -27.82
CA HIS A 338 7.50 -1.97 -28.86
C HIS A 338 7.10 -3.30 -28.25
N TYR A 339 6.09 -3.94 -28.82
CA TYR A 339 5.58 -5.23 -28.38
C TYR A 339 5.30 -6.15 -29.56
N THR A 340 5.49 -7.44 -29.36
CA THR A 340 5.00 -8.45 -30.29
C THR A 340 3.48 -8.55 -30.21
N ALA A 341 2.85 -9.01 -31.29
CA ALA A 341 1.43 -9.35 -31.31
C ALA A 341 1.07 -10.36 -30.21
N ALA A 342 1.97 -11.30 -29.90
CA ALA A 342 1.78 -12.28 -28.84
C ALA A 342 1.70 -11.63 -27.45
N GLN A 343 2.60 -10.68 -27.14
CA GLN A 343 2.56 -9.93 -25.88
C GLN A 343 1.26 -9.13 -25.74
N LEU A 344 0.84 -8.43 -26.81
CA LEU A 344 -0.41 -7.66 -26.78
C LEU A 344 -1.65 -8.56 -26.75
N ARG A 345 -1.65 -9.76 -27.36
CA ARG A 345 -2.74 -10.72 -27.21
C ARG A 345 -2.88 -11.22 -25.77
N ALA A 346 -1.75 -11.52 -25.12
CA ALA A 346 -1.73 -11.90 -23.71
C ALA A 346 -2.20 -10.75 -22.80
N GLY A 347 -1.83 -9.52 -23.16
CA GLY A 347 -2.14 -8.30 -22.46
C GLY A 347 -0.94 -7.76 -21.70
N ILE A 348 -0.62 -6.48 -21.92
CA ILE A 348 0.43 -5.77 -21.20
C ILE A 348 -0.19 -4.91 -20.11
N ASN A 349 0.47 -4.76 -18.96
CA ASN A 349 0.01 -3.85 -17.92
C ASN A 349 0.52 -2.43 -18.18
N LEU A 350 -0.35 -1.55 -18.66
CA LEU A 350 -0.02 -0.17 -19.00
C LEU A 350 0.67 0.57 -17.85
N ALA A 351 0.20 0.41 -16.61
CA ALA A 351 0.73 1.14 -15.45
C ALA A 351 2.13 0.69 -15.01
N ALA A 352 2.44 -0.60 -15.23
CA ALA A 352 3.76 -1.18 -15.00
C ALA A 352 4.73 -0.82 -16.13
N GLU A 353 4.23 -0.75 -17.36
CA GLU A 353 5.04 -0.55 -18.54
C GLU A 353 5.35 0.94 -18.79
N PHE A 354 4.43 1.86 -18.53
CA PHE A 354 4.61 3.29 -18.86
C PHE A 354 4.64 4.11 -17.57
N HIS A 355 5.82 4.61 -17.22
CA HIS A 355 6.06 5.36 -16.00
C HIS A 355 5.73 6.86 -16.14
N GLU A 356 5.79 7.40 -17.35
CA GLU A 356 5.37 8.77 -17.71
C GLU A 356 3.99 8.76 -18.37
N ASN A 357 3.02 8.19 -17.66
CA ASN A 357 1.67 8.01 -18.15
C ASN A 357 0.72 9.17 -17.79
N PRO A 358 -0.46 9.26 -18.44
CA PRO A 358 -1.44 10.33 -18.23
C PRO A 358 -2.01 10.43 -16.80
N PHE A 359 -1.88 9.39 -15.98
CA PHE A 359 -2.40 9.39 -14.61
C PHE A 359 -1.45 10.00 -13.59
N VAL A 360 -0.18 10.22 -13.94
CA VAL A 360 0.84 10.74 -12.99
C VAL A 360 0.43 12.08 -12.39
N ALA A 361 0.02 13.06 -13.20
CA ALA A 361 -0.37 14.38 -12.70
C ALA A 361 -1.67 14.34 -11.87
N PRO A 362 -2.77 13.70 -12.32
CA PRO A 362 -3.96 13.47 -11.50
C PRO A 362 -3.66 12.75 -10.18
N PHE A 363 -2.84 11.69 -10.22
CA PHE A 363 -2.45 10.91 -9.04
C PHE A 363 -1.70 11.78 -8.02
N ARG A 364 -0.73 12.60 -8.47
CA ARG A 364 -0.01 13.56 -7.61
C ARG A 364 -0.94 14.59 -6.97
N LYS A 365 -1.96 15.07 -7.70
CA LYS A 365 -2.97 16.00 -7.16
C LYS A 365 -3.76 15.36 -6.01
N ILE A 366 -4.21 14.12 -6.19
CA ILE A 366 -4.91 13.35 -5.15
C ILE A 366 -3.97 13.13 -3.95
N GLN A 367 -2.76 12.64 -4.20
CA GLN A 367 -1.78 12.37 -3.14
C GLN A 367 -1.44 13.62 -2.31
N ALA A 368 -1.31 14.79 -2.95
CA ALA A 368 -1.06 16.04 -2.26
C ALA A 368 -2.23 16.45 -1.35
N ALA A 369 -3.48 16.28 -1.81
CA ALA A 369 -4.67 16.55 -1.00
C ALA A 369 -4.77 15.58 0.19
N VAL A 370 -4.49 14.29 -0.03
CA VAL A 370 -4.43 13.26 1.03
C VAL A 370 -3.35 13.62 2.07
N THR A 371 -2.15 13.97 1.61
CA THR A 371 -1.02 14.34 2.48
C THR A 371 -1.36 15.54 3.36
N ALA A 372 -1.96 16.59 2.78
CA ALA A 372 -2.39 17.77 3.52
C ALA A 372 -3.46 17.42 4.56
N LYS A 373 -4.47 16.60 4.19
CA LYS A 373 -5.52 16.14 5.09
C LYS A 373 -4.94 15.35 6.27
N GLN A 374 -4.12 14.34 6.02
CA GLN A 374 -3.53 13.51 7.07
C GLN A 374 -2.55 14.29 7.96
N GLY A 375 -1.84 15.27 7.39
CA GLY A 375 -1.03 16.22 8.16
C GLY A 375 -1.87 17.03 9.15
N PHE A 376 -3.05 17.51 8.72
CA PHE A 376 -4.00 18.16 9.61
C PHE A 376 -4.57 17.19 10.66
N GLU A 377 -4.90 15.95 10.30
CA GLU A 377 -5.39 14.94 11.24
C GLU A 377 -4.38 14.68 12.38
N THR A 378 -3.07 14.66 12.07
CA THR A 378 -2.02 14.59 13.11
C THR A 378 -2.04 15.81 14.02
N LYS A 379 -2.06 17.02 13.44
CA LYS A 379 -2.13 18.29 14.19
C LYS A 379 -3.36 18.32 15.11
N GLN A 380 -4.50 17.89 14.60
CA GLN A 380 -5.75 17.88 15.32
C GLN A 380 -5.69 17.00 16.55
N ILE A 381 -5.33 15.72 16.39
CA ILE A 381 -5.30 14.78 17.52
C ILE A 381 -4.16 15.16 18.48
N LYS A 382 -2.91 15.19 18.01
CA LYS A 382 -1.76 15.38 18.91
C LYS A 382 -1.64 16.81 19.44
N GLY A 383 -1.86 17.80 18.58
CA GLY A 383 -1.58 19.20 18.88
C GLY A 383 -2.75 19.95 19.51
N LEU A 384 -3.97 19.75 19.00
CA LEU A 384 -5.15 20.48 19.47
C LEU A 384 -5.84 19.75 20.62
N VAL A 385 -6.25 18.49 20.40
CA VAL A 385 -7.02 17.69 21.36
C VAL A 385 -6.17 17.32 22.58
N HIS A 386 -4.96 16.81 22.38
CA HIS A 386 -4.06 16.48 23.49
C HIS A 386 -3.23 17.67 23.99
N GLY A 387 -3.40 18.85 23.36
CA GLY A 387 -2.74 20.09 23.72
C GLY A 387 -3.52 20.98 24.70
N LYS A 388 -3.12 22.26 24.78
CA LYS A 388 -3.74 23.22 25.71
C LYS A 388 -5.23 23.43 25.44
N GLN A 389 -5.65 23.40 24.17
CA GLN A 389 -7.03 23.65 23.78
C GLN A 389 -7.96 22.52 24.25
N GLY A 390 -7.62 21.27 23.95
CA GLY A 390 -8.45 20.15 24.39
C GLY A 390 -8.41 19.90 25.91
N LYS A 391 -7.33 20.30 26.61
CA LYS A 391 -7.33 20.34 28.09
C LYS A 391 -8.32 21.36 28.67
N ALA A 392 -8.54 22.47 27.97
CA ALA A 392 -9.50 23.50 28.40
C ALA A 392 -10.94 23.13 28.02
N ASP A 393 -11.14 22.63 26.80
CA ASP A 393 -12.44 22.30 26.22
C ASP A 393 -12.25 21.26 25.10
N MET A 394 -12.36 19.97 25.46
CA MET A 394 -12.12 18.88 24.52
C MET A 394 -13.18 18.82 23.42
N GLU A 395 -14.46 18.88 23.78
CA GLU A 395 -15.55 18.76 22.81
C GLU A 395 -15.60 19.95 21.86
N GLY A 396 -15.50 21.18 22.36
CA GLY A 396 -15.43 22.34 21.45
C GLY A 396 -14.15 22.36 20.62
N THR A 397 -13.04 21.78 21.11
CA THR A 397 -11.84 21.59 20.28
C THR A 397 -12.09 20.60 19.14
N PHE A 398 -12.76 19.47 19.39
CA PHE A 398 -13.17 18.55 18.34
C PHE A 398 -14.13 19.21 17.34
N GLU A 399 -15.16 19.92 17.80
CA GLU A 399 -16.10 20.61 16.93
C GLU A 399 -15.41 21.62 16.00
N ARG A 400 -14.55 22.49 16.55
CA ARG A 400 -13.82 23.50 15.76
C ARG A 400 -12.88 22.85 14.76
N SER A 401 -12.12 21.86 15.20
CA SER A 401 -11.13 21.18 14.35
C SER A 401 -11.75 20.27 13.30
N GLU A 402 -12.91 19.65 13.54
CA GLU A 402 -13.64 18.91 12.50
C GLU A 402 -14.18 19.83 11.40
N ARG A 403 -14.62 21.05 11.75
CA ARG A 403 -14.98 22.07 10.75
C ARG A 403 -13.79 22.45 9.86
N GLU A 404 -12.59 22.58 10.43
CA GLU A 404 -11.36 22.82 9.65
C GLU A 404 -11.00 21.60 8.80
N ARG A 405 -11.11 20.38 9.34
CA ARG A 405 -10.87 19.12 8.61
C ARG A 405 -11.78 18.97 7.40
N ALA A 406 -13.04 19.40 7.49
CA ALA A 406 -14.01 19.31 6.40
C ALA A 406 -13.49 19.98 5.11
N GLY A 407 -12.81 21.12 5.22
CA GLY A 407 -12.21 21.79 4.06
C GLY A 407 -11.09 20.96 3.39
N PHE A 408 -10.35 20.13 4.13
CA PHE A 408 -9.39 19.20 3.54
C PHE A 408 -10.06 18.00 2.86
N VAL A 409 -11.18 17.53 3.42
CA VAL A 409 -12.01 16.47 2.82
C VAL A 409 -12.61 16.95 1.49
N GLU A 410 -13.13 18.18 1.44
CA GLU A 410 -13.65 18.79 0.21
C GLU A 410 -12.57 18.96 -0.85
N LYS A 411 -11.36 19.39 -0.47
CA LYS A 411 -10.21 19.48 -1.38
C LYS A 411 -9.82 18.14 -1.97
N LEU A 412 -9.86 17.07 -1.16
CA LEU A 412 -9.62 15.71 -1.65
C LEU A 412 -10.73 15.28 -2.62
N ALA A 413 -12.00 15.48 -2.27
CA ALA A 413 -13.12 15.16 -3.16
C ALA A 413 -13.01 15.89 -4.51
N ALA A 414 -12.63 17.17 -4.51
CA ALA A 414 -12.39 17.97 -5.72
C ALA A 414 -11.12 17.58 -6.51
N ALA A 415 -10.21 16.82 -5.90
CA ALA A 415 -9.03 16.29 -6.57
C ALA A 415 -9.34 15.00 -7.35
N ILE A 416 -10.35 14.24 -6.93
CA ILE A 416 -10.79 12.99 -7.55
C ILE A 416 -11.69 13.32 -8.75
N GLY A 417 -11.44 12.68 -9.88
CA GLY A 417 -12.26 12.86 -11.08
C GLY A 417 -11.75 12.01 -12.24
N PRO A 418 -12.57 11.86 -13.30
CA PRO A 418 -12.15 11.11 -14.47
C PRO A 418 -10.99 11.80 -15.20
N VAL A 419 -10.19 10.99 -15.88
CA VAL A 419 -9.09 11.47 -16.72
C VAL A 419 -9.36 11.04 -18.16
N GLU A 420 -9.40 12.00 -19.07
CA GLU A 420 -9.40 11.73 -20.50
C GLU A 420 -7.96 11.60 -20.99
N HIS A 421 -7.68 10.53 -21.74
CA HIS A 421 -6.36 10.25 -22.28
C HIS A 421 -6.45 9.47 -23.59
N GLY A 422 -5.32 9.28 -24.24
CA GLY A 422 -5.24 8.59 -25.53
C GLY A 422 -4.13 7.54 -25.56
N LEU A 423 -4.41 6.47 -26.30
CA LEU A 423 -3.45 5.43 -26.70
C LEU A 423 -3.26 5.49 -28.22
N SER A 424 -2.06 5.20 -28.70
CA SER A 424 -1.82 4.94 -30.12
C SER A 424 -1.14 3.60 -30.30
N ILE A 425 -1.64 2.81 -31.23
CA ILE A 425 -1.15 1.47 -31.57
C ILE A 425 -0.90 1.49 -33.07
N SER A 426 0.36 1.41 -33.48
CA SER A 426 0.76 1.36 -34.88
C SER A 426 1.46 0.05 -35.18
N ARG A 427 1.18 -0.53 -36.35
CA ARG A 427 1.90 -1.72 -36.83
C ARG A 427 3.35 -1.29 -37.08
N ALA A 428 4.31 -1.99 -36.48
CA ALA A 428 5.71 -1.73 -36.78
C ALA A 428 5.98 -2.27 -38.20
N GLY A 429 6.50 -1.43 -39.09
CA GLY A 429 6.90 -1.87 -40.42
C GLY A 429 8.07 -2.86 -40.33
N ASN A 430 8.07 -3.89 -41.18
CA ASN A 430 9.23 -4.75 -41.37
C ASN A 430 10.40 -3.86 -41.82
N ARG A 431 11.35 -3.58 -40.93
CA ARG A 431 12.61 -2.93 -41.30
C ARG A 431 13.58 -3.93 -41.90
#